data_AF-A0A847A7P0-F1
#
_entry.id   AF-A0A847A7P0-F1
#
_cell.length_a   1.000
_cell.length_b   1.000
_cell.length_c   1.000
_cell.angle_alpha   90.00
_cell.angle_beta   90.00
_cell.angle_gamma   90.00
#
_symmetry.space_group_name_H-M   'P 1'
#
loop_
_entity.id
_entity.type
_entity.pdbx_description
1 polymer ?
#
loop_
_entity_poly.entity_id
_entity_poly.type
_entity_poly.pdbx_seq_one_letter_code
_entity_poly.pdbx_strand_id
1 'polypeptide(L)'
;DEFRSFLFQLNPAGLKDGFEAALRRLSSRIGTISGAEVSFAVEGAADEGPMSLRVSVYKIIQEAVVNSVKNGRARRVRVQVSGGSGMLRVSICDDGRGFDVKKALDEAGEKGGWGLLNMKDRAILVGGDLKISSEPGRGATVSLAVPLPLFVR
;
A
#
# COMPACT_ATOMS: atom_id res chain seq x y z
N ASP A 1 -1.77 5.88 17.79
CA ASP A 1 -0.41 6.39 17.57
C ASP A 1 -0.46 7.56 16.61
N GLU A 2 0.12 8.68 17.01
CA GLU A 2 0.12 9.98 16.35
C GLU A 2 0.69 9.93 14.92
N PHE A 3 1.69 9.09 14.64
CA PHE A 3 2.25 8.92 13.29
C PHE A 3 1.20 8.39 12.30
N ARG A 4 0.45 7.36 12.71
CA ARG A 4 -0.65 6.81 11.91
C ARG A 4 -1.80 7.83 11.83
N SER A 5 -2.16 8.47 12.94
CA SER A 5 -3.23 9.48 12.93
C SER A 5 -2.94 10.60 11.91
N PHE A 6 -1.73 11.17 11.93
CA PHE A 6 -1.32 12.23 11.00
C PHE A 6 -1.40 11.79 9.54
N LEU A 7 -0.95 10.58 9.23
CA LEU A 7 -0.97 10.05 7.86
C LEU A 7 -2.38 9.68 7.39
N PHE A 8 -3.24 9.15 8.26
CA PHE A 8 -4.59 8.68 7.94
C PHE A 8 -5.67 9.76 7.96
N GLN A 9 -5.40 10.93 8.55
CA GLN A 9 -6.33 12.08 8.52
C GLN A 9 -6.49 12.70 7.12
N LEU A 10 -5.62 12.36 6.16
CA LEU A 10 -5.79 12.80 4.79
C LEU A 10 -6.65 11.79 4.03
N ASN A 11 -7.83 12.24 3.59
CA ASN A 11 -8.45 11.73 2.36
C ASN A 11 -7.34 11.68 1.28
N PRO A 12 -7.29 10.72 0.34
CA PRO A 12 -6.12 10.52 -0.50
C PRO A 12 -5.92 11.72 -1.44
N ALA A 13 -5.20 12.72 -0.94
CA ALA A 13 -5.06 14.03 -1.55
C ALA A 13 -4.27 13.87 -2.83
N GLY A 14 -4.79 14.42 -3.92
CA GLY A 14 -4.22 14.25 -5.26
C GLY A 14 -4.64 12.95 -5.97
N LEU A 15 -5.37 12.02 -5.33
CA LEU A 15 -5.83 10.81 -6.04
C LEU A 15 -6.86 11.13 -7.12
N LYS A 16 -7.62 12.22 -6.98
CA LYS A 16 -8.46 12.74 -8.08
C LYS A 16 -7.64 13.02 -9.34
N ASP A 17 -6.39 13.43 -9.17
CA ASP A 17 -5.47 13.80 -10.24
C ASP A 17 -4.61 12.62 -10.72
N GLY A 18 -4.70 11.44 -10.07
CA GLY A 18 -3.96 10.24 -10.46
C GLY A 18 -3.22 9.55 -9.31
N PHE A 19 -2.84 8.28 -9.50
CA PHE A 19 -1.96 7.59 -8.55
C PHE A 19 -0.61 8.29 -8.41
N GLU A 20 -0.05 8.82 -9.50
CA GLU A 20 1.27 9.47 -9.45
C GLU A 20 1.27 10.70 -8.53
N ALA A 21 0.26 11.57 -8.66
CA ALA A 21 0.11 12.75 -7.82
C ALA A 21 -0.08 12.39 -6.33
N ALA A 22 -0.87 11.35 -6.05
CA ALA A 22 -1.10 10.87 -4.69
C ALA A 22 0.16 10.25 -4.07
N LEU A 23 0.89 9.42 -4.83
CA LEU A 23 2.13 8.77 -4.36
C LEU A 23 3.26 9.77 -4.15
N ARG A 24 3.35 10.81 -4.99
CA ARG A 24 4.31 11.92 -4.81
C ARG A 24 4.11 12.61 -3.46
N ARG A 25 2.85 12.90 -3.11
CA ARG A 25 2.48 13.50 -1.81
C ARG A 25 2.79 12.56 -0.64
N LEU A 26 2.44 11.27 -0.77
CA LEU A 26 2.75 10.26 0.25
C LEU A 26 4.27 10.15 0.48
N SER A 27 5.04 10.02 -0.60
CA SER A 27 6.50 9.93 -0.59
C SER A 27 7.15 11.13 0.10
N SER A 28 6.80 12.35 -0.32
CA SER A 28 7.31 13.58 0.31
C SER A 28 7.00 13.63 1.80
N ARG A 29 5.77 13.28 2.21
CA ARG A 29 5.36 13.34 3.61
C ARG A 29 6.08 12.30 4.47
N ILE A 30 6.23 11.06 3.98
CA ILE A 30 6.97 10.02 4.67
C ILE A 30 8.44 10.43 4.82
N GLY A 31 9.05 10.97 3.75
CA GLY A 31 10.42 11.48 3.78
C GLY A 31 10.60 12.57 4.83
N THR A 32 9.70 13.57 4.88
CA THR A 32 9.78 14.66 5.87
C THR A 32 9.67 14.17 7.32
N ILE A 33 8.81 13.20 7.61
CA ILE A 33 8.57 12.76 9.00
C ILE A 33 9.62 11.75 9.47
N SER A 34 10.09 10.88 8.58
CA SER A 34 10.88 9.70 8.96
C SER A 34 12.31 9.66 8.40
N GLY A 35 12.60 10.46 7.37
CA GLY A 35 13.85 10.38 6.60
C GLY A 35 13.95 9.17 5.67
N ALA A 36 12.92 8.32 5.58
CA ALA A 36 12.89 7.19 4.66
C ALA A 36 12.65 7.64 3.20
N GLU A 37 13.34 6.99 2.27
CA GLU A 37 13.15 7.21 0.83
C GLU A 37 12.01 6.34 0.32
N VAL A 38 10.98 6.96 -0.26
CA VAL A 38 9.89 6.26 -0.93
C VAL A 38 9.92 6.58 -2.42
N SER A 39 10.40 5.61 -3.19
CA SER A 39 10.39 5.66 -4.66
C SER A 39 9.09 5.08 -5.20
N PHE A 40 8.59 5.62 -6.31
CA PHE A 40 7.39 5.09 -6.95
C PHE A 40 7.43 5.18 -8.48
N ALA A 41 6.74 4.26 -9.13
CA ALA A 41 6.47 4.28 -10.57
C ALA A 41 5.00 3.95 -10.83
N VAL A 42 4.38 4.68 -11.76
CA VAL A 42 3.00 4.46 -12.21
C VAL A 42 3.03 4.25 -13.72
N GLU A 43 2.49 3.13 -14.18
CA GLU A 43 2.58 2.70 -15.58
C GLU A 43 1.22 2.26 -16.14
N GLY A 44 1.05 2.41 -17.44
CA GLY A 44 -0.14 1.96 -18.16
C GLY A 44 -1.44 2.60 -17.68
N ALA A 45 -2.53 1.83 -17.74
CA ALA A 45 -3.90 2.25 -17.45
C ALA A 45 -4.22 2.26 -15.95
N ALA A 46 -3.27 2.64 -15.09
CA ALA A 46 -3.40 2.52 -13.63
C ALA A 46 -4.60 3.30 -13.05
N ASP A 47 -4.99 4.40 -13.71
CA ASP A 47 -6.08 5.28 -13.27
C ASP A 47 -7.44 4.95 -13.92
N GLU A 48 -7.53 3.95 -14.81
CA GLU A 48 -8.76 3.54 -15.51
C GLU A 48 -9.73 2.72 -14.64
N GLY A 49 -9.77 2.96 -13.33
CA GLY A 49 -10.67 2.30 -12.39
C GLY A 49 -11.64 3.28 -11.72
N PRO A 50 -12.79 2.80 -11.21
CA PRO A 50 -13.67 3.63 -10.40
C PRO A 50 -12.93 4.25 -9.21
N MET A 51 -13.31 5.47 -8.83
CA MET A 51 -12.68 6.18 -7.73
C MET A 51 -12.69 5.37 -6.42
N SER A 52 -13.76 4.63 -6.15
CA SER A 52 -13.86 3.75 -4.96
C SER A 52 -12.78 2.67 -4.94
N LEU A 53 -12.51 2.02 -6.08
CA LEU A 53 -11.43 1.04 -6.23
C LEU A 53 -10.08 1.70 -6.00
N ARG A 54 -9.83 2.84 -6.66
CA ARG A 54 -8.57 3.58 -6.54
C ARG A 54 -8.29 4.02 -5.10
N VAL A 55 -9.32 4.47 -4.37
CA VAL A 55 -9.23 4.83 -2.95
C VAL A 55 -8.86 3.62 -2.09
N SER A 56 -9.48 2.46 -2.30
CA SER A 56 -9.16 1.23 -1.57
C SER A 56 -7.73 0.77 -1.83
N VAL A 57 -7.29 0.78 -3.08
CA VAL A 57 -5.91 0.44 -3.49
C VAL A 57 -4.91 1.41 -2.88
N TYR A 58 -5.17 2.72 -2.94
CA TYR A 58 -4.30 3.71 -2.31
C TYR A 58 -4.17 3.51 -0.80
N LYS A 59 -5.28 3.19 -0.10
CA LYS A 59 -5.24 2.91 1.34
C LYS A 59 -4.41 1.68 1.67
N ILE A 60 -4.41 0.66 0.82
CA ILE A 60 -3.52 -0.50 0.96
C ILE A 60 -2.07 -0.08 0.79
N ILE A 61 -1.75 0.69 -0.26
CA ILE A 61 -0.38 1.22 -0.46
C ILE A 61 0.07 2.05 0.74
N GLN A 62 -0.79 2.94 1.23
CA GLN A 62 -0.49 3.80 2.36
C GLN A 62 -0.18 2.99 3.62
N GLU A 63 -1.03 2.02 3.97
CA GLU A 63 -0.81 1.17 5.14
C GLU A 63 0.46 0.32 4.98
N ALA A 64 0.74 -0.20 3.78
CA ALA A 64 1.97 -0.94 3.49
C ALA A 64 3.22 -0.08 3.72
N VAL A 65 3.29 1.11 3.11
CA VAL A 65 4.42 2.05 3.27
C VAL A 65 4.60 2.46 4.74
N VAL A 66 3.49 2.74 5.44
CA VAL A 66 3.53 3.07 6.87
C VAL A 66 4.08 1.91 7.69
N ASN A 67 3.65 0.68 7.40
CA ASN A 67 4.14 -0.50 8.09
C ASN A 67 5.64 -0.73 7.83
N SER A 68 6.10 -0.57 6.59
CA SER A 68 7.51 -0.66 6.22
C SER A 68 8.38 0.31 7.02
N VAL A 69 8.01 1.59 7.06
CA VAL A 69 8.80 2.63 7.72
C VAL A 69 8.70 2.52 9.24
N LYS A 70 7.48 2.47 9.77
CA LYS A 70 7.27 2.56 11.23
C LYS A 70 7.60 1.25 11.94
N ASN A 71 7.04 0.15 11.45
CA ASN A 71 7.18 -1.15 12.11
C ASN A 71 8.39 -1.90 11.57
N GLY A 72 8.67 -1.76 10.27
CA GLY A 72 9.82 -2.37 9.61
C GLY A 72 11.12 -1.60 9.83
N ARG A 73 11.08 -0.30 10.19
CA ARG A 73 12.26 0.58 10.22
C ARG A 73 13.02 0.61 8.88
N ALA A 74 12.29 0.42 7.78
CA ALA A 74 12.85 0.48 6.43
C ALA A 74 13.39 1.89 6.14
N ARG A 75 14.52 1.94 5.44
CA ARG A 75 15.10 3.18 4.93
C ARG A 75 14.68 3.45 3.49
N ARG A 76 14.37 2.39 2.74
CA ARG A 76 13.90 2.47 1.36
C ARG A 76 12.64 1.64 1.18
N VAL A 77 11.66 2.26 0.53
CA VAL A 77 10.43 1.61 0.09
C VAL A 77 10.25 1.90 -1.39
N ARG A 78 9.93 0.88 -2.18
CA ARG A 78 9.62 0.99 -3.61
C ARG A 78 8.17 0.62 -3.84
N VAL A 79 7.42 1.51 -4.49
CA VAL A 79 6.02 1.28 -4.88
C VAL A 79 5.92 1.23 -6.40
N GLN A 80 5.33 0.17 -6.95
CA GLN A 80 5.01 0.08 -8.37
C GLN A 80 3.51 -0.09 -8.51
N VAL A 81 2.89 0.72 -9.37
CA VAL A 81 1.47 0.63 -9.72
C VAL A 81 1.38 0.52 -11.24
N SER A 82 0.75 -0.53 -11.76
CA SER A 82 0.62 -0.73 -13.20
C SER A 82 -0.80 -1.17 -13.56
N GLY A 83 -1.39 -0.52 -14.57
CA GLY A 83 -2.66 -0.93 -15.16
C GLY A 83 -2.46 -1.53 -16.54
N GLY A 84 -3.05 -2.70 -16.79
CA GLY A 84 -2.98 -3.35 -18.09
C GLY A 84 -3.65 -4.73 -18.09
N SER A 85 -4.06 -5.19 -19.28
CA SER A 85 -4.71 -6.49 -19.46
C SER A 85 -5.93 -6.73 -18.54
N GLY A 86 -6.73 -5.68 -18.32
CA GLY A 86 -7.89 -5.73 -17.43
C GLY A 86 -7.56 -5.86 -15.94
N MET A 87 -6.32 -5.56 -15.53
CA MET A 87 -5.87 -5.67 -14.14
C MET A 87 -5.11 -4.42 -13.69
N LEU A 88 -5.30 -4.05 -12.43
CA LEU A 88 -4.45 -3.11 -11.69
C LEU A 88 -3.55 -3.93 -10.76
N ARG A 89 -2.24 -3.79 -10.93
CA ARG A 89 -1.23 -4.49 -10.14
C ARG A 89 -0.42 -3.51 -9.32
N VAL A 90 -0.18 -3.85 -8.06
CA VAL A 90 0.64 -3.07 -7.15
C VAL A 90 1.69 -3.97 -6.51
N SER A 91 2.92 -3.49 -6.41
CA SER A 91 3.98 -4.10 -5.62
C SER A 91 4.61 -3.06 -4.72
N ILE A 92 4.75 -3.37 -3.44
CA ILE A 92 5.47 -2.56 -2.45
C ILE A 92 6.56 -3.44 -1.86
N CYS A 93 7.83 -3.04 -2.01
CA CYS A 93 8.98 -3.74 -1.44
C CYS A 93 9.77 -2.79 -0.52
N ASP A 94 10.21 -3.28 0.63
CA ASP A 94 11.02 -2.51 1.58
C ASP A 94 12.28 -3.25 2.04
N ASP A 95 13.24 -2.50 2.58
CA ASP A 95 14.48 -3.00 3.18
C ASP A 95 14.45 -3.03 4.71
N GLY A 96 13.25 -3.15 5.29
CA GLY A 96 13.06 -3.17 6.74
C GLY A 96 13.52 -4.46 7.41
N ARG A 97 13.28 -4.54 8.71
CA ARG A 97 13.62 -5.70 9.55
C ARG A 97 12.80 -6.96 9.25
N GLY A 98 11.78 -6.87 8.40
CA GLY A 98 10.82 -7.94 8.14
C GLY A 98 10.09 -8.46 9.40
N PHE A 99 9.25 -9.47 9.22
CA PHE A 99 8.48 -10.10 10.30
C PHE A 99 7.99 -11.49 9.89
N ASP A 100 7.61 -12.30 10.87
CA ASP A 100 6.89 -13.55 10.61
C ASP A 100 5.42 -13.23 10.31
N VAL A 101 5.00 -13.45 9.06
CA VAL A 101 3.65 -13.11 8.58
C VAL A 101 2.58 -13.91 9.30
N LYS A 102 2.82 -15.21 9.57
CA LYS A 102 1.83 -16.07 10.21
C LYS A 102 1.60 -15.61 11.64
N LYS A 103 2.69 -15.44 12.39
CA LYS A 103 2.64 -14.94 13.76
C LYS A 103 1.97 -13.56 13.86
N ALA A 104 2.27 -12.65 12.93
CA ALA A 104 1.65 -11.32 12.91
C ALA A 104 0.14 -11.36 12.65
N LEU A 105 -0.35 -12.30 11.84
CA LEU A 105 -1.78 -12.49 11.60
C LEU A 105 -2.47 -13.13 12.82
N ASP A 106 -1.83 -14.11 13.46
CA ASP A 106 -2.36 -14.76 14.66
C ASP A 106 -2.48 -13.73 15.82
N GLU A 107 -1.47 -12.88 16.02
CA GLU A 107 -1.46 -11.84 17.06
C GLU A 107 -2.42 -10.67 16.76
N ALA A 108 -2.75 -10.43 15.48
CA ALA A 108 -3.63 -9.32 15.09
C ALA A 108 -5.04 -9.44 15.67
N GLY A 109 -5.53 -10.68 15.85
CA GLY A 109 -6.83 -10.96 16.48
C GLY A 109 -6.90 -10.62 17.96
N GLU A 110 -5.75 -10.55 18.66
CA GLU A 110 -5.71 -10.39 20.13
C GLU A 110 -5.27 -8.99 20.58
N LYS A 111 -4.38 -8.32 19.82
CA LYS A 111 -3.69 -7.09 20.28
C LYS A 111 -3.93 -5.85 19.42
N GLY A 112 -4.92 -5.90 18.53
CA GLY A 112 -5.30 -4.75 17.71
C GLY A 112 -4.33 -4.44 16.57
N GLY A 113 -3.62 -5.46 16.08
CA GLY A 113 -2.75 -5.42 14.89
C GLY A 113 -3.51 -5.36 13.58
N TRP A 114 -4.50 -4.47 13.45
CA TRP A 114 -5.47 -4.47 12.35
C TRP A 114 -4.89 -4.06 10.99
N GLY A 115 -3.64 -3.58 10.91
CA GLY A 115 -3.07 -3.07 9.66
C GLY A 115 -3.10 -4.10 8.51
N LEU A 116 -2.63 -5.32 8.78
CA LEU A 116 -2.61 -6.40 7.79
C LEU A 116 -4.02 -6.90 7.45
N LEU A 117 -4.89 -7.03 8.46
CA LEU A 117 -6.29 -7.43 8.28
C LEU A 117 -7.06 -6.41 7.46
N ASN A 118 -6.95 -5.12 7.79
CA ASN A 118 -7.57 -4.03 7.05
C ASN A 118 -7.12 -4.00 5.59
N MET A 119 -5.85 -4.30 5.30
CA MET A 119 -5.40 -4.41 3.91
C MET A 119 -6.07 -5.59 3.19
N LYS A 120 -6.15 -6.76 3.84
CA LYS A 120 -6.84 -7.94 3.30
C LYS A 120 -8.33 -7.66 3.05
N ASP A 121 -9.03 -7.09 4.02
CA ASP A 121 -10.45 -6.76 3.89
C ASP A 121 -10.69 -5.77 2.75
N ARG A 122 -9.84 -4.75 2.62
CA ARG A 122 -9.91 -3.80 1.51
C ARG A 122 -9.67 -4.46 0.15
N ALA A 123 -8.75 -5.41 0.07
CA ALA A 123 -8.49 -6.15 -1.16
C ALA A 123 -9.72 -6.98 -1.55
N ILE A 124 -10.33 -7.68 -0.58
CA ILE A 124 -11.58 -8.43 -0.79
C ILE A 124 -12.70 -7.52 -1.27
N LEU A 125 -12.87 -6.34 -0.68
CA LEU A 125 -13.91 -5.37 -1.05
C LEU A 125 -13.83 -4.89 -2.51
N VAL A 126 -12.64 -4.94 -3.13
CA VAL A 126 -12.45 -4.58 -4.54
C VAL A 126 -12.27 -5.80 -5.44
N GLY A 127 -12.50 -7.01 -4.93
CA GLY A 127 -12.32 -8.26 -5.69
C GLY A 127 -10.86 -8.58 -6.01
N GLY A 128 -9.92 -8.05 -5.22
CA GLY A 128 -8.48 -8.23 -5.43
C GLY A 128 -7.86 -9.37 -4.62
N ASP A 129 -6.72 -9.84 -5.10
CA ASP A 129 -5.83 -10.78 -4.41
C ASP A 129 -4.65 -10.03 -3.78
N LEU A 130 -4.51 -10.11 -2.45
CA LEU A 130 -3.43 -9.50 -1.69
C LEU A 130 -2.51 -10.58 -1.13
N LYS A 131 -1.23 -10.49 -1.48
CA LYS A 131 -0.16 -11.35 -0.96
C LYS A 131 0.85 -10.52 -0.17
N ILE A 132 1.25 -11.05 0.97
CA ILE A 132 2.26 -10.44 1.83
C ILE A 132 3.33 -11.51 2.10
N SER A 133 4.57 -11.19 1.75
CA SER A 133 5.74 -12.02 2.03
C SER A 133 6.71 -11.20 2.87
N SER A 134 7.19 -11.78 3.96
CA SER A 134 8.20 -11.17 4.81
C SER A 134 8.88 -12.26 5.63
N GLU A 135 10.16 -12.05 5.91
CA GLU A 135 10.95 -12.87 6.82
C GLU A 135 11.78 -11.94 7.71
N PRO A 136 12.00 -12.28 8.99
CA PRO A 136 12.90 -11.52 9.86
C PRO A 136 14.27 -11.29 9.20
N GLY A 137 14.70 -10.03 9.14
CA GLY A 137 15.95 -9.59 8.52
C GLY A 137 15.91 -9.37 7.00
N ARG A 138 14.78 -9.61 6.31
CA ARG A 138 14.69 -9.61 4.84
C ARG A 138 13.68 -8.62 4.25
N GLY A 139 13.20 -7.66 5.05
CA GLY A 139 12.18 -6.71 4.62
C GLY A 139 10.82 -7.36 4.41
N ALA A 140 9.93 -6.65 3.71
CA ALA A 140 8.64 -7.16 3.31
C ALA A 140 8.32 -6.81 1.85
N THR A 141 7.49 -7.65 1.24
CA THR A 141 6.87 -7.42 -0.06
C THR A 141 5.36 -7.59 0.06
N VAL A 142 4.62 -6.57 -0.37
CA VAL A 142 3.16 -6.58 -0.49
C VAL A 142 2.81 -6.51 -1.97
N SER A 143 2.04 -7.48 -2.47
CA SER A 143 1.59 -7.53 -3.86
C SER A 143 0.07 -7.58 -3.89
N LEU A 144 -0.53 -6.73 -4.72
CA LEU A 144 -1.98 -6.66 -4.92
C LEU A 144 -2.28 -6.78 -6.42
N ALA A 145 -3.28 -7.59 -6.76
CA ALA A 145 -3.85 -7.64 -8.11
C ALA A 145 -5.36 -7.45 -8.02
N VAL A 146 -5.90 -6.45 -8.70
CA VAL A 146 -7.33 -6.12 -8.71
C VAL A 146 -7.84 -6.11 -10.14
N PRO A 147 -8.97 -6.77 -10.46
CA PRO A 147 -9.62 -6.60 -11.75
C PRO A 147 -9.99 -5.15 -12.01
N LEU A 148 -9.62 -4.63 -13.18
CA LEU A 148 -10.17 -3.37 -13.67
C LEU A 148 -11.45 -3.69 -14.43
N PRO A 149 -12.57 -3.00 -14.13
CA PRO A 149 -13.77 -3.17 -14.91
C PRO A 149 -13.48 -2.79 -16.36
N LEU A 150 -13.92 -3.63 -17.30
CA LEU A 150 -13.89 -3.30 -18.72
C LEU A 150 -14.81 -2.10 -18.92
N PHE A 151 -14.24 -0.92 -19.16
CA PHE A 151 -15.02 0.20 -19.66
C PHE A 151 -15.34 -0.10 -21.13
N VAL A 152 -16.57 -0.57 -21.38
CA VAL A 152 -17.15 -0.47 -22.73
C VAL A 152 -17.33 1.03 -22.97
N ARG A 153 -16.50 1.59 -23.85
CA ARG A 153 -16.66 2.97 -24.32
C ARG A 153 -17.93 3.13 -25.13
#